data_AF-A0A958IVV4-F1
#
_entry.id   AF-A0A958IVV4-F1
#
_cell.length_a   1.000
_cell.length_b   1.000
_cell.length_c   1.000
_cell.angle_alpha   90.00
_cell.angle_beta   90.00
_cell.angle_gamma   90.00
#
_symmetry.space_group_name_H-M   'P 1'
#
loop_
_entity.id
_entity.type
_entity.pdbx_description
1 polymer ?
#
loop_
_entity_poly.entity_id
_entity_poly.type
_entity_poly.pdbx_seq_one_letter_code
_entity_poly.pdbx_strand_id
1 'polypeptide(L)'
;MKRREFIKIAGVAGASLVIPWKWLGGRRVFAAPIWGGTLDPGLVPKYVMPLIKPPAMPGVFNKNKRKYDIAVRQFQQQILPPSHPVTTVWSYGSRKHPATFNYPAFTIENDVNKNTEVTWRNELVD
;
A
#
# COMPACT_ATOMS: atom_id res chain seq x y z
N MET A 1 48.72 8.35 31.84
CA MET A 1 47.85 9.43 31.34
C MET A 1 48.03 10.65 32.24
N LYS A 2 48.43 11.81 31.70
CA LYS A 2 48.72 13.02 32.52
C LYS A 2 47.42 13.82 32.75
N ARG A 3 47.24 14.45 33.92
CA ARG A 3 46.05 15.25 34.31
C ARG A 3 45.59 16.25 33.23
N ARG A 4 46.54 16.83 32.50
CA ARG A 4 46.28 17.76 31.39
C ARG A 4 45.63 17.10 30.17
N GLU A 5 45.97 15.85 29.87
CA GLU A 5 45.30 15.10 28.78
C GLU A 5 43.88 14.72 29.16
N PHE A 6 43.66 14.29 30.41
CA PHE A 6 42.32 13.96 30.89
C PHE A 6 41.36 15.15 30.79
N ILE A 7 41.79 16.35 31.20
CA ILE A 7 40.96 17.57 31.09
C ILE A 7 40.66 17.93 29.63
N LYS A 8 41.63 17.76 28.73
CA LYS A 8 41.42 18.01 27.29
C LYS A 8 40.40 17.05 26.69
N ILE A 9 40.52 15.76 27.01
CA ILE A 9 39.62 14.72 26.50
C ILE A 9 38.20 14.93 27.07
N ALA A 10 38.09 15.19 28.38
CA ALA A 10 36.80 15.47 29.02
C ALA A 10 36.13 16.73 28.46
N GLY A 11 36.90 17.79 28.20
CA GLY A 11 36.40 19.02 27.59
C GLY A 11 35.87 18.81 26.16
N VAL A 12 36.58 18.03 25.34
CA VAL A 12 36.15 17.72 23.96
C VAL A 12 34.92 16.81 23.94
N ALA A 13 34.87 15.79 24.80
CA ALA A 13 33.73 14.88 24.90
C ALA A 13 32.47 15.58 25.45
N GLY A 14 32.63 16.51 26.39
CA GLY A 14 31.52 17.35 26.85
C GLY A 14 31.02 18.29 25.77
N ALA A 15 31.93 18.94 25.03
CA ALA A 15 31.58 19.88 23.96
C ALA A 15 30.82 19.20 22.81
N SER A 16 31.17 17.97 22.42
CA SER A 16 30.51 17.26 21.33
C SER A 16 29.05 16.89 21.64
N LEU A 17 28.69 16.68 22.92
CA LEU A 17 27.32 16.40 23.34
C LEU A 17 26.38 17.61 23.26
N VAL A 18 26.93 18.83 23.28
CA VAL A 18 26.15 20.08 23.25
C VAL A 18 26.03 20.69 21.86
N ILE A 19 26.72 20.14 20.85
CA ILE A 19 26.60 20.62 19.47
C ILE A 19 25.19 20.27 18.98
N PRO A 20 24.34 21.27 18.66
CA PRO A 20 22.99 20.99 18.18
C PRO A 20 23.07 20.20 16.88
N TRP A 21 22.29 19.11 16.77
CA TRP A 21 22.23 18.22 15.59
C TRP A 21 22.05 18.98 14.25
N LYS A 22 21.39 20.14 14.32
CA LYS A 22 21.18 21.10 13.21
C LYS A 22 22.49 21.70 12.64
N TRP A 23 23.58 21.77 13.40
CA TRP A 23 24.91 22.22 12.95
C TRP A 23 25.79 21.07 12.45
N LEU A 24 25.45 19.82 12.78
CA LEU A 24 26.15 18.61 12.35
C LEU A 24 25.67 18.09 10.97
N GLY A 25 24.98 18.93 10.19
CA GLY A 25 24.50 18.55 8.86
C GLY A 25 23.40 17.48 8.87
N GLY A 26 22.58 17.44 9.93
CA GLY A 26 21.42 16.54 9.97
C GLY A 26 20.58 16.66 8.70
N ARG A 27 20.45 15.55 7.95
CA ARG A 27 19.65 15.48 6.72
C ARG A 27 18.24 15.98 7.02
N ARG A 28 17.88 17.15 6.49
CA ARG A 28 16.48 17.55 6.36
C ARG A 28 15.87 16.65 5.31
N VAL A 29 15.01 15.73 5.73
CA VAL A 29 14.17 14.95 4.82
C VAL A 29 12.97 15.82 4.50
N PHE A 30 12.91 16.34 3.28
CA PHE A 30 11.71 16.99 2.76
C PHE A 30 10.81 15.89 2.18
N ALA A 31 9.56 15.83 2.63
CA ALA A 31 8.56 15.05 1.93
C ALA A 31 8.38 15.67 0.53
N ALA A 32 8.69 14.91 -0.52
CA ALA A 32 8.37 15.35 -1.87
C ALA A 32 6.84 15.42 -2.00
N PRO A 33 6.28 16.53 -2.51
CA PRO A 33 4.86 16.59 -2.79
C PRO A 33 4.51 15.50 -3.80
N ILE A 34 3.38 14.83 -3.56
CA ILE A 34 2.81 13.88 -4.52
C ILE A 34 2.52 14.64 -5.82
N TRP A 35 2.94 14.09 -6.95
CA TRP A 35 2.62 14.67 -8.26
C TRP A 35 1.10 14.81 -8.38
N GLY A 36 0.63 16.03 -8.69
CA GLY A 36 -0.80 16.38 -8.77
C GLY A 36 -1.39 17.06 -7.52
N GLY A 37 -0.66 17.13 -6.41
CA GLY A 37 -1.14 17.77 -5.18
C GLY A 37 -2.28 17.02 -4.48
N THR A 38 -2.92 17.68 -3.52
CA THR A 38 -4.08 17.13 -2.80
C THR A 38 -5.37 17.52 -3.51
N LEU A 39 -6.20 16.53 -3.86
CA LEU A 39 -7.54 16.78 -4.41
C LEU A 39 -8.43 17.42 -3.34
N ASP A 40 -9.07 18.55 -3.67
CA ASP A 40 -10.08 19.16 -2.81
C ASP A 40 -11.33 18.25 -2.73
N PRO A 41 -11.70 17.74 -1.54
CA PRO A 41 -12.88 16.89 -1.38
C PRO A 41 -14.20 17.55 -1.77
N GLY A 42 -14.28 18.88 -1.75
CA GLY A 42 -15.46 19.64 -2.18
C GLY A 42 -15.75 19.55 -3.68
N LEU A 43 -14.74 19.22 -4.49
CA LEU A 43 -14.86 19.06 -5.94
C LEU A 43 -15.38 17.68 -6.36
N VAL A 44 -15.45 16.71 -5.45
CA VAL A 44 -15.96 15.36 -5.74
C VAL A 44 -17.46 15.31 -5.40
N PRO A 45 -18.35 15.19 -6.41
CA PRO A 45 -19.77 15.13 -6.15
C PRO A 45 -20.13 13.86 -5.37
N LYS A 46 -20.95 14.02 -4.34
CA LYS A 46 -21.30 12.93 -3.41
C LYS A 46 -22.55 12.20 -3.87
N TYR A 47 -22.58 10.88 -3.68
CA TYR A 47 -23.75 10.03 -3.90
C TYR A 47 -24.29 9.99 -5.34
N VAL A 48 -23.44 10.28 -6.33
CA VAL A 48 -23.84 10.32 -7.76
C VAL A 48 -23.64 9.00 -8.50
N MET A 49 -23.02 8.01 -7.87
CA MET A 49 -22.80 6.68 -8.44
C MET A 49 -23.44 5.59 -7.57
N PRO A 50 -23.98 4.53 -8.18
CA PRO A 50 -24.47 3.38 -7.43
C PRO A 50 -23.31 2.65 -6.74
N LEU A 51 -23.58 2.10 -5.56
CA LEU A 51 -22.62 1.25 -4.85
C LEU A 51 -22.43 -0.07 -5.59
N ILE A 52 -21.17 -0.42 -5.90
CA ILE A 52 -20.82 -1.70 -6.50
C ILE A 52 -20.84 -2.79 -5.42
N LYS A 53 -21.52 -3.91 -5.71
CA LYS A 53 -21.45 -5.15 -4.92
C LYS A 53 -20.55 -6.16 -5.66
N PRO A 54 -19.31 -6.39 -5.20
CA PRO A 54 -18.44 -7.38 -5.81
C PRO A 54 -19.05 -8.78 -5.77
N PRO A 55 -18.97 -9.57 -6.85
CA PRO A 55 -19.33 -10.99 -6.84
C PRO A 55 -18.38 -11.83 -5.98
N ALA A 56 -18.74 -13.09 -5.78
CA ALA A 56 -17.86 -14.09 -5.17
C ALA A 56 -16.67 -14.42 -6.10
N MET A 57 -15.49 -14.55 -5.52
CA MET A 57 -14.27 -14.96 -6.20
C MET A 57 -14.46 -16.39 -6.71
N PRO A 58 -14.18 -16.68 -8.00
CA PRO A 58 -14.28 -18.04 -8.51
C PRO A 58 -13.15 -18.90 -7.93
N GLY A 59 -13.53 -19.96 -7.22
CA GLY A 59 -12.65 -20.98 -6.69
C GLY A 59 -13.05 -22.37 -7.17
N VAL A 60 -12.13 -23.32 -7.06
CA VAL A 60 -12.36 -24.73 -7.42
C VAL A 60 -12.44 -25.56 -6.15
N PHE A 61 -13.50 -26.35 -5.99
CA PHE A 61 -13.58 -27.31 -4.89
C PHE A 61 -12.84 -28.60 -5.27
N ASN A 62 -11.85 -29.01 -4.46
CA ASN A 62 -11.04 -30.20 -4.74
C ASN A 62 -10.47 -30.77 -3.43
N LYS A 63 -10.47 -32.11 -3.25
CA LYS A 63 -9.95 -32.79 -2.03
C LYS A 63 -10.48 -32.17 -0.73
N ASN A 64 -11.79 -31.94 -0.64
CA ASN A 64 -12.46 -31.32 0.52
C ASN A 64 -11.96 -29.91 0.90
N LYS A 65 -11.31 -29.19 -0.02
CA LYS A 65 -10.90 -27.80 0.16
C LYS A 65 -11.32 -26.93 -1.01
N ARG A 66 -11.65 -25.68 -0.72
CA ARG A 66 -11.86 -24.65 -1.74
C ARG A 66 -10.53 -24.03 -2.09
N LYS A 67 -10.16 -24.07 -3.38
CA LYS A 67 -8.88 -23.60 -3.89
C LYS A 67 -9.02 -22.36 -4.74
N TYR A 68 -8.14 -21.40 -4.53
CA TYR A 68 -8.07 -20.15 -5.28
C TYR A 68 -6.65 -19.91 -5.82
N ASP A 69 -6.55 -19.37 -7.03
CA ASP A 69 -5.29 -18.86 -7.61
C ASP A 69 -5.48 -17.37 -7.92
N ILE A 70 -5.06 -16.52 -6.98
CA ILE A 70 -5.33 -15.08 -6.95
C ILE A 70 -4.03 -14.34 -7.19
N ALA A 71 -4.05 -13.41 -8.15
CA ALA A 71 -2.94 -12.50 -8.40
C ALA A 71 -3.33 -11.06 -8.06
N VAL A 72 -2.33 -10.26 -7.69
CA VAL A 72 -2.41 -8.79 -7.73
C VAL A 72 -1.89 -8.29 -9.07
N ARG A 73 -2.61 -7.35 -9.70
CA ARG A 73 -2.22 -6.68 -10.96
C ARG A 73 -2.51 -5.18 -10.89
N GLN A 74 -1.78 -4.43 -11.72
CA GLN A 74 -2.08 -3.05 -12.04
C GLN A 74 -3.09 -2.98 -13.20
N PHE A 75 -4.16 -2.19 -13.04
CA PHE A 75 -5.12 -1.90 -14.10
C PHE A 75 -5.76 -0.53 -13.88
N GLN A 76 -6.49 -0.03 -14.89
CA GLN A 76 -7.20 1.24 -14.81
C GLN A 76 -8.66 1.00 -14.49
N GLN A 77 -9.20 1.75 -13.52
CA GLN A 77 -10.61 1.73 -13.15
C GLN A 77 -11.11 3.14 -12.82
N GLN A 78 -12.35 3.43 -13.20
CA GLN A 78 -13.02 4.66 -12.77
C GLN A 78 -13.38 4.57 -11.29
N ILE A 79 -12.66 5.30 -10.43
CA ILE A 79 -12.90 5.33 -8.97
C ILE A 79 -13.74 6.54 -8.56
N LEU A 80 -13.42 7.70 -9.12
CA LEU A 80 -14.19 8.92 -8.92
C LEU A 80 -15.33 9.02 -9.95
N PRO A 81 -16.31 9.93 -9.79
CA PRO A 81 -17.34 10.16 -10.79
C PRO A 81 -16.78 10.39 -12.21
N PRO A 82 -17.53 10.10 -13.29
CA PRO A 82 -17.02 10.13 -14.67
C PRO A 82 -16.44 11.47 -15.14
N SER A 83 -16.69 12.56 -14.43
CA SER A 83 -16.05 13.87 -14.65
C SER A 83 -14.57 13.91 -14.25
N HIS A 84 -14.06 12.89 -13.57
CA HIS A 84 -12.67 12.78 -13.12
C HIS A 84 -11.90 11.76 -13.96
N PRO A 85 -10.56 11.88 -14.05
CA PRO A 85 -9.72 10.91 -14.75
C PRO A 85 -9.86 9.48 -14.22
N VAL A 86 -9.68 8.51 -15.11
CA VAL A 86 -9.56 7.09 -14.74
C VAL A 86 -8.34 6.91 -13.84
N THR A 87 -8.48 6.09 -12.80
CA THR A 87 -7.43 5.88 -11.80
C THR A 87 -6.71 4.56 -12.06
N THR A 88 -5.37 4.60 -12.11
CA THR A 88 -4.56 3.38 -12.07
C THR A 88 -4.58 2.83 -10.65
N VAL A 89 -5.01 1.59 -10.50
CA VAL A 89 -5.15 0.90 -9.21
C VAL A 89 -4.47 -0.47 -9.25
N TRP A 90 -4.10 -0.96 -8.07
CA TRP A 90 -3.69 -2.34 -7.89
C TRP A 90 -4.82 -3.09 -7.18
N SER A 91 -5.21 -4.25 -7.70
CA SER A 91 -6.19 -5.10 -7.02
C SER A 91 -6.04 -6.57 -7.36
N TYR A 92 -6.83 -7.37 -6.66
CA TYR A 92 -6.82 -8.81 -6.74
C TYR A 92 -7.86 -9.36 -7.71
N GLY A 93 -7.50 -10.44 -8.39
CA GLY A 93 -8.38 -11.20 -9.26
C GLY A 93 -7.88 -12.63 -9.46
N SER A 94 -8.75 -13.51 -9.94
CA SER A 94 -8.40 -14.88 -10.28
C SER A 94 -7.61 -14.93 -11.58
N ARG A 95 -6.46 -15.62 -11.57
CA ARG A 95 -5.66 -15.81 -12.80
C ARG A 95 -6.38 -16.63 -13.87
N LYS A 96 -7.23 -17.56 -13.44
CA LYS A 96 -8.03 -18.40 -14.33
C LYS A 96 -9.26 -17.69 -14.88
N HIS A 97 -9.67 -16.58 -14.26
CA HIS A 97 -10.82 -15.78 -14.66
C HIS A 97 -10.43 -14.28 -14.71
N PRO A 98 -9.74 -13.82 -15.76
CA PRO A 98 -9.23 -12.44 -15.83
C PRO A 98 -10.30 -11.34 -15.75
N ALA A 99 -11.57 -11.64 -16.00
CA ALA A 99 -12.67 -10.68 -15.81
C ALA A 99 -12.95 -10.34 -14.33
N THR A 100 -12.26 -10.98 -13.38
CA THR A 100 -12.47 -10.79 -11.94
C THR A 100 -11.54 -9.76 -11.30
N PHE A 101 -10.58 -9.20 -12.05
CA PHE A 101 -9.77 -8.09 -11.57
C PHE A 101 -10.65 -6.84 -11.48
N ASN A 102 -10.94 -6.43 -10.25
CA ASN A 102 -11.83 -5.31 -9.95
C ASN A 102 -11.40 -4.66 -8.63
N TYR A 103 -11.72 -3.39 -8.44
CA TYR A 103 -11.57 -2.69 -7.17
C TYR A 103 -12.94 -2.19 -6.67
N PRO A 104 -13.45 -2.64 -5.50
CA PRO A 104 -12.88 -3.66 -4.63
C PRO A 104 -12.81 -5.04 -5.30
N ALA A 105 -11.86 -5.86 -4.84
CA ALA A 105 -11.73 -7.23 -5.32
C ALA A 105 -12.96 -8.08 -4.99
N PHE A 106 -13.15 -9.15 -5.75
CA PHE A 106 -14.23 -10.11 -5.51
C PHE A 106 -14.06 -10.80 -4.14
N THR A 107 -15.16 -11.17 -3.51
CA THR A 107 -15.17 -11.70 -2.14
C THR A 107 -14.81 -13.19 -2.10
N ILE A 108 -13.89 -13.60 -1.24
CA ILE A 108 -13.69 -15.03 -0.96
C ILE A 108 -14.80 -15.50 -0.02
N GLU A 109 -15.60 -16.46 -0.48
CA GLU A 109 -16.66 -17.09 0.30
C GLU A 109 -16.32 -18.55 0.60
N ASN A 110 -16.70 -19.03 1.79
CA ASN A 110 -16.43 -20.41 2.21
C ASN A 110 -17.43 -20.86 3.28
N ASP A 111 -17.62 -22.18 3.36
CA ASP A 111 -18.48 -22.79 4.37
C ASP A 111 -17.72 -23.04 5.69
N VAL A 112 -18.47 -23.09 6.79
CA VAL A 112 -17.94 -23.43 8.12
C VAL A 112 -17.28 -24.81 8.08
N ASN A 113 -16.12 -24.94 8.74
CA ASN A 113 -15.32 -26.18 8.82
C ASN A 113 -14.85 -26.75 7.46
N LYS A 114 -14.87 -25.96 6.38
CA LYS A 114 -14.23 -26.32 5.11
C LYS A 114 -12.88 -25.63 4.99
N ASN A 115 -11.85 -26.37 4.62
CA ASN A 115 -10.53 -25.78 4.41
C ASN A 115 -10.52 -24.92 3.14
N THR A 116 -9.88 -23.76 3.21
CA THR A 116 -9.59 -22.91 2.06
C THR A 116 -8.09 -22.84 1.83
N GLU A 117 -7.66 -23.01 0.59
CA GLU A 117 -6.27 -22.87 0.15
C GLU A 117 -6.21 -21.77 -0.91
N VAL A 118 -5.44 -20.73 -0.65
CA VAL A 118 -5.24 -19.62 -1.59
C VAL A 118 -3.77 -19.60 -2.00
N THR A 119 -3.51 -19.66 -3.30
CA THR A 119 -2.20 -19.31 -3.85
C THR A 119 -2.22 -17.84 -4.22
N TRP A 120 -1.41 -17.05 -3.52
CA TRP A 120 -1.23 -15.63 -3.78
C TRP A 120 -0.05 -15.42 -4.71
N ARG A 121 -0.23 -14.58 -5.73
CA ARG A 121 0.80 -14.27 -6.72
C ARG A 121 0.95 -12.78 -6.90
N ASN A 122 2.19 -12.34 -7.03
CA ASN A 122 2.50 -10.99 -7.48
C ASN A 122 2.67 -11.01 -9.00
N GLU A 123 1.82 -10.28 -9.72
CA GLU A 123 1.93 -10.05 -11.17
C GLU A 123 2.01 -8.55 -11.49
N LEU A 124 2.51 -7.75 -10.54
CA LEU A 124 2.96 -6.40 -10.82
C LEU A 124 4.22 -6.47 -11.68
N VAL A 125 4.28 -5.60 -12.68
CA VAL A 125 5.43 -5.46 -13.60
C VAL A 125 6.06 -4.09 -13.38
N ASP A 126 7.38 -4.04 -13.55
CA ASP A 126 8.17 -2.81 -13.48
C ASP A 126 8.14 -2.03 -14.80
#